data_AF-A0A024VU84-F1
#
_entry.id   AF-A0A024VU84-F1
#
_cell.length_a   1.000
_cell.length_b   1.000
_cell.length_c   1.000
_cell.angle_alpha   90.00
_cell.angle_beta   90.00
_cell.angle_gamma   90.00
#
_symmetry.space_group_name_H-M   'P 1'
#
loop_
_entity.id
_entity.type
_entity.pdbx_description
1 polymer ?
#
loop_
_entity_poly.entity_id
_entity_poly.type
_entity_poly.pdbx_seq_one_letter_code
_entity_poly.pdbx_strand_id
1 'polypeptide(L)'
;MKSVKENFDRQTSERFEEYQERMQEKRQKRKEQCDKNVQEIIEKDKREKSLAQKVEKGCLMCGCGLGGVAASVGIFGSLAVNELKKAALLAATQAAMAEGVAAGLKKGAAKGVAELIGRLKTTFSIKELSPKTLESVFNVTNYTNESHIIETVYMQYESSCVPQYVVAGTDNSICTIVPKLGLDPGNIRATISMRDNIVATVSKIVTEVKDAVANVTKTTTDSVTATLRIEKTGVVDATYASSQIAIIASVVAILIIVLVMVIIYLILRYRRKKKMNKKAQYTKLLNQ
;
A
#
# COMPACT_ATOMS: atom_id res chain seq x y z
N MET A 1 105.40 54.43 -28.79
CA MET A 1 104.07 54.12 -29.38
C MET A 1 103.79 52.61 -29.48
N LYS A 2 104.79 51.74 -29.73
CA LYS A 2 104.61 50.26 -29.75
C LYS A 2 104.17 49.65 -28.41
N SER A 3 104.76 50.05 -27.29
CA SER A 3 104.47 49.49 -25.96
C SER A 3 103.04 49.77 -25.46
N VAL A 4 102.44 50.90 -25.85
CA VAL A 4 101.05 51.25 -25.49
C VAL A 4 100.05 50.38 -26.27
N LYS A 5 100.36 50.07 -27.53
CA LYS A 5 99.53 49.21 -28.39
C LYS A 5 99.50 47.76 -27.88
N GLU A 6 100.67 47.20 -27.55
CA GLU A 6 100.75 45.84 -26.99
C GLU A 6 100.03 45.69 -25.64
N ASN A 7 100.07 46.72 -24.78
CA ASN A 7 99.33 46.70 -23.53
C ASN A 7 97.81 46.78 -23.73
N PHE A 8 97.36 47.55 -24.72
CA PHE A 8 95.94 47.64 -25.08
C PHE A 8 95.46 46.31 -25.68
N ASP A 9 96.21 45.72 -26.61
CA ASP A 9 95.86 44.42 -27.21
C ASP A 9 95.81 43.31 -26.13
N ARG A 10 96.75 43.30 -25.19
CA ARG A 10 96.75 42.35 -24.06
C ARG A 10 95.54 42.51 -23.14
N GLN A 11 95.22 43.74 -22.71
CA GLN A 11 94.03 44.01 -21.89
C GLN A 11 92.71 43.71 -22.63
N THR A 12 92.69 43.92 -23.95
CA THR A 12 91.50 43.64 -24.76
C THR A 12 91.31 42.13 -24.88
N SER A 13 92.39 41.35 -25.04
CA SER A 13 92.37 39.88 -25.06
C SER A 13 91.85 39.30 -23.74
N GLU A 14 92.35 39.76 -22.59
CA GLU A 14 91.89 39.31 -21.27
C GLU A 14 90.40 39.58 -21.06
N ARG A 15 89.91 40.76 -21.46
CA ARG A 15 88.46 41.07 -21.40
C ARG A 15 87.61 40.20 -22.32
N PHE A 16 88.14 39.82 -23.49
CA PHE A 16 87.44 38.94 -24.42
C PHE A 16 87.35 37.51 -23.86
N GLU A 17 88.40 37.01 -23.22
CA GLU A 17 88.40 35.72 -22.53
C GLU A 17 87.44 35.73 -21.33
N GLU A 18 87.49 36.74 -20.44
CA GLU A 18 86.52 36.89 -19.34
C GLU A 18 85.06 37.02 -19.83
N TYR A 19 84.85 37.67 -20.98
CA TYR A 19 83.51 37.79 -21.57
C TYR A 19 83.03 36.44 -22.16
N GLN A 20 83.93 35.70 -22.82
CA GLN A 20 83.68 34.34 -23.32
C GLN A 20 83.35 33.39 -22.16
N GLU A 21 84.13 33.37 -21.10
CA GLU A 21 83.91 32.52 -19.93
C GLU A 21 82.57 32.84 -19.25
N ARG A 22 82.27 34.12 -19.00
CA ARG A 22 80.95 34.52 -18.46
C ARG A 22 79.80 34.17 -19.39
N MET A 23 80.00 34.25 -20.70
CA MET A 23 78.98 33.84 -21.68
C MET A 23 78.77 32.33 -21.69
N GLN A 24 79.84 31.53 -21.59
CA GLN A 24 79.76 30.08 -21.47
C GLN A 24 79.05 29.68 -20.18
N GLU A 25 79.43 30.26 -19.04
CA GLU A 25 78.82 29.98 -17.74
C GLU A 25 77.32 30.32 -17.72
N LYS A 26 76.92 31.46 -18.30
CA LYS A 26 75.50 31.84 -18.44
C LYS A 26 74.72 30.90 -19.36
N ARG A 27 75.32 30.44 -20.46
CA ARG A 27 74.70 29.46 -21.36
C ARG A 27 74.52 28.12 -20.66
N GLN A 28 75.51 27.68 -19.89
CA GLN A 28 75.48 26.43 -19.15
C GLN A 28 74.40 26.45 -18.06
N LYS A 29 74.32 27.53 -17.26
CA LYS A 29 73.25 27.74 -16.27
C LYS A 29 71.84 27.71 -16.89
N ARG A 30 71.66 28.33 -18.06
CA ARG A 30 70.36 28.32 -18.77
C ARG A 30 70.00 26.93 -19.29
N LYS A 31 70.97 26.15 -19.75
CA LYS A 31 70.79 24.76 -20.21
C LYS A 31 70.37 23.86 -19.05
N GLU A 32 71.09 23.92 -17.93
CA GLU A 32 70.77 23.17 -16.71
C GLU A 32 69.39 23.56 -16.14
N GLN A 33 69.04 24.84 -16.15
CA GLN A 33 67.72 25.31 -15.73
C GLN A 33 66.61 24.75 -16.64
N CYS A 34 66.86 24.70 -17.95
CA CYS A 34 65.92 24.15 -18.93
C CYS A 34 65.73 22.64 -18.69
N ASP A 35 66.83 21.89 -18.53
CA ASP A 35 66.80 20.44 -18.31
C ASP A 35 66.09 20.09 -17.00
N LYS A 36 66.31 20.87 -15.92
CA LYS A 36 65.56 20.75 -14.66
C LYS A 36 64.05 20.96 -14.86
N ASN A 37 63.67 22.03 -15.55
CA ASN A 37 62.25 22.32 -15.81
C ASN A 37 61.60 21.22 -16.68
N VAL A 38 62.32 20.68 -17.66
CA VAL A 38 61.85 19.56 -18.49
C VAL A 38 61.65 18.30 -17.66
N GLN A 39 62.62 17.94 -16.79
CA GLN A 39 62.47 16.80 -15.87
C GLN A 39 61.26 16.95 -14.96
N GLU A 40 61.04 18.12 -14.36
CA GLU A 40 59.92 18.35 -13.46
C GLU A 40 58.56 18.19 -14.18
N ILE A 41 58.48 18.66 -15.44
CA ILE A 41 57.28 18.51 -16.29
C ILE A 41 57.02 17.03 -16.62
N ILE A 42 58.06 16.26 -16.94
CA ILE A 42 57.95 14.83 -17.25
C ILE A 42 57.47 14.06 -16.01
N GLU A 43 58.03 14.34 -14.84
CA GLU A 43 57.60 13.70 -13.59
C GLU A 43 56.14 14.03 -13.24
N LYS A 44 55.72 15.30 -13.38
CA LYS A 44 54.31 15.70 -13.22
C LYS A 44 53.39 14.95 -14.19
N ASP A 45 53.77 14.82 -15.47
CA ASP A 45 52.97 14.08 -16.47
C ASP A 45 52.85 12.59 -16.13
N LYS A 46 53.93 11.98 -15.62
CA LYS A 46 53.95 10.56 -15.20
C LYS A 46 53.02 10.32 -14.00
N ARG A 47 52.97 11.23 -13.03
CA ARG A 47 52.03 11.18 -11.90
C ARG A 47 50.58 11.41 -12.33
N GLU A 48 50.31 12.38 -13.21
CA GLU A 48 48.97 12.61 -13.77
C GLU A 48 48.44 11.38 -14.51
N LYS A 49 49.29 10.70 -15.31
CA LYS A 49 48.93 9.45 -16.01
C LYS A 49 48.62 8.29 -15.08
N SER A 50 49.43 8.08 -14.03
CA SER A 50 49.22 6.95 -13.12
C SER A 50 47.95 7.11 -12.27
N LEU A 51 47.67 8.33 -11.81
CA LEU A 51 46.43 8.65 -11.11
C LEU A 51 45.22 8.48 -12.03
N ALA A 52 45.33 8.89 -13.29
CA ALA A 52 44.27 8.70 -14.27
C ALA A 52 43.96 7.21 -14.52
N GLN A 53 44.98 6.38 -14.73
CA GLN A 53 44.79 4.94 -14.91
C GLN A 53 44.16 4.28 -13.68
N LYS A 54 44.54 4.67 -12.46
CA LYS A 54 43.95 4.14 -11.22
C LYS A 54 42.48 4.53 -11.09
N VAL A 55 42.13 5.79 -11.37
CA VAL A 55 40.74 6.26 -11.34
C VAL A 55 39.91 5.60 -12.45
N GLU A 56 40.47 5.41 -13.65
CA GLU A 56 39.77 4.74 -14.76
C GLU A 56 39.53 3.26 -14.48
N LYS A 57 40.51 2.55 -13.87
CA LYS A 57 40.38 1.15 -13.45
C LYS A 57 39.40 0.99 -12.28
N GLY A 58 39.41 1.92 -11.32
CA GLY A 58 38.45 1.98 -10.22
C GLY A 58 37.03 2.29 -10.69
N CYS A 59 36.86 3.20 -11.65
CA CYS A 59 35.56 3.55 -12.21
C CYS A 59 34.98 2.44 -13.12
N LEU A 60 35.82 1.69 -13.84
CA LEU A 60 35.37 0.52 -14.61
C LEU A 60 34.90 -0.62 -13.69
N MET A 61 35.64 -0.89 -12.61
CA MET A 61 35.24 -1.86 -11.58
C MET A 61 33.93 -1.46 -10.89
N CYS A 62 33.76 -0.17 -10.57
CA CYS A 62 32.56 0.34 -9.93
C CYS A 62 31.36 0.36 -10.89
N GLY A 63 31.56 0.70 -12.17
CA GLY A 63 30.52 0.68 -13.20
C GLY A 63 29.96 -0.71 -13.49
N CYS A 64 30.81 -1.75 -13.49
CA CYS A 64 30.35 -3.14 -13.59
C CYS A 64 29.66 -3.63 -12.31
N GLY A 65 30.06 -3.15 -11.12
CA GLY A 65 29.42 -3.49 -9.84
C GLY A 65 28.05 -2.82 -9.65
N LEU A 66 27.91 -1.55 -10.02
CA LEU A 66 26.66 -0.79 -9.90
C LEU A 66 25.57 -1.29 -10.86
N GLY A 67 25.95 -1.80 -12.04
CA GLY A 67 25.02 -2.44 -12.98
C GLY A 67 24.36 -3.72 -12.40
N GLY A 68 25.06 -4.45 -11.53
CA GLY A 68 24.53 -5.63 -10.85
C GLY A 68 23.66 -5.32 -9.63
N VAL A 69 24.00 -4.27 -8.86
CA VAL A 69 23.26 -3.90 -7.64
C VAL A 69 21.96 -3.15 -7.94
N ALA A 70 21.91 -2.34 -9.00
CA ALA A 70 20.67 -1.70 -9.44
C ALA A 70 19.61 -2.72 -9.91
N ALA A 71 20.06 -3.82 -10.55
CA ALA A 71 19.18 -4.89 -10.99
C ALA A 71 18.63 -5.73 -9.82
N SER A 72 19.42 -5.96 -8.76
CA SER A 72 18.98 -6.80 -7.63
C SER A 72 18.03 -6.07 -6.68
N VAL A 73 18.26 -4.79 -6.36
CA VAL A 73 17.38 -4.04 -5.41
C VAL A 73 15.98 -3.80 -6.00
N GLY A 74 15.84 -3.62 -7.31
CA GLY A 74 14.54 -3.46 -7.98
C GLY A 74 13.67 -4.73 -8.00
N ILE A 75 14.30 -5.91 -8.07
CA ILE A 75 13.58 -7.19 -8.19
C ILE A 75 13.15 -7.71 -6.81
N PHE A 76 14.01 -7.65 -5.79
CA PHE A 76 13.66 -8.16 -4.47
C PHE A 76 12.67 -7.25 -3.71
N GLY A 77 12.76 -5.94 -3.88
CA GLY A 77 11.82 -4.99 -3.26
C GLY A 77 10.39 -5.14 -3.80
N SER A 78 10.23 -5.30 -5.11
CA SER A 78 8.91 -5.42 -5.75
C SER A 78 8.19 -6.72 -5.38
N LEU A 79 8.92 -7.83 -5.20
CA LEU A 79 8.37 -9.11 -4.75
C LEU A 79 7.81 -9.05 -3.33
N ALA A 80 8.56 -8.45 -2.39
CA ALA A 80 8.13 -8.34 -1.00
C ALA A 80 6.87 -7.45 -0.86
N VAL A 81 6.81 -6.32 -1.58
CA VAL A 81 5.66 -5.41 -1.52
C VAL A 81 4.41 -6.04 -2.16
N ASN A 82 4.57 -6.92 -3.16
CA ASN A 82 3.45 -7.67 -3.74
C ASN A 82 2.84 -8.69 -2.78
N GLU A 83 3.66 -9.41 -2.01
CA GLU A 83 3.14 -10.34 -0.99
C GLU A 83 2.45 -9.60 0.15
N LEU A 84 3.00 -8.46 0.59
CA LEU A 84 2.32 -7.59 1.55
C LEU A 84 0.98 -7.07 1.03
N LYS A 85 0.91 -6.69 -0.25
CA LYS A 85 -0.35 -6.27 -0.89
C LYS A 85 -1.39 -7.40 -0.86
N LYS A 86 -1.00 -8.64 -1.20
CA LYS A 86 -1.90 -9.81 -1.14
C LYS A 86 -2.40 -10.06 0.27
N ALA A 87 -1.52 -10.03 1.26
CA ALA A 87 -1.89 -10.21 2.67
C ALA A 87 -2.85 -9.11 3.14
N ALA A 88 -2.59 -7.85 2.78
CA ALA A 88 -3.45 -6.73 3.11
C ALA A 88 -4.84 -6.83 2.45
N LEU A 89 -4.90 -7.24 1.17
CA LEU A 89 -6.18 -7.50 0.49
C LEU A 89 -6.94 -8.64 1.15
N LEU A 90 -6.27 -9.72 1.54
CA LEU A 90 -6.90 -10.84 2.24
C LEU A 90 -7.49 -10.37 3.59
N ALA A 91 -6.71 -9.65 4.40
CA ALA A 91 -7.18 -9.08 5.66
C ALA A 91 -8.38 -8.12 5.47
N ALA A 92 -8.32 -7.26 4.45
CA ALA A 92 -9.41 -6.34 4.11
C ALA A 92 -10.70 -7.09 3.75
N THR A 93 -10.60 -8.19 2.98
CA THR A 93 -11.76 -9.00 2.62
C THR A 93 -12.35 -9.74 3.82
N GLN A 94 -11.52 -10.24 4.74
CA GLN A 94 -11.99 -10.87 5.97
C GLN A 94 -12.71 -9.88 6.88
N ALA A 95 -12.16 -8.66 7.03
CA ALA A 95 -12.81 -7.60 7.79
C ALA A 95 -14.18 -7.22 7.19
N ALA A 96 -14.25 -7.06 5.86
CA ALA A 96 -15.51 -6.77 5.17
C ALA A 96 -16.57 -7.87 5.36
N MET A 97 -16.17 -9.15 5.34
CA MET A 97 -17.08 -10.26 5.61
C MET A 97 -17.58 -10.26 7.06
N ALA A 98 -16.71 -10.02 8.04
CA ALA A 98 -17.09 -9.96 9.45
C ALA A 98 -18.07 -8.80 9.74
N GLU A 99 -17.80 -7.62 9.19
CA GLU A 99 -18.68 -6.45 9.31
C GLU A 99 -20.02 -6.69 8.57
N GLY A 100 -19.98 -7.30 7.39
CA GLY A 100 -21.18 -7.67 6.63
C GLY A 100 -22.09 -8.66 7.37
N VAL A 101 -21.53 -9.71 7.97
CA VAL A 101 -22.28 -10.67 8.79
C VAL A 101 -22.90 -9.98 10.00
N ALA A 102 -22.14 -9.13 10.70
CA ALA A 102 -22.66 -8.39 11.85
C ALA A 102 -23.82 -7.46 11.47
N ALA A 103 -23.73 -6.77 10.33
CA ALA A 103 -24.82 -5.93 9.82
C ALA A 103 -26.05 -6.76 9.41
N GLY A 104 -25.82 -7.88 8.73
CA GLY A 104 -26.86 -8.82 8.33
C GLY A 104 -27.65 -9.36 9.53
N LEU A 105 -26.96 -9.84 10.56
CA LEU A 105 -27.58 -10.35 11.78
C LEU A 105 -28.42 -9.28 12.50
N LYS A 106 -27.89 -8.05 12.63
CA LYS A 106 -28.63 -6.93 13.24
C LYS A 106 -29.92 -6.60 12.49
N LYS A 107 -29.84 -6.50 11.16
CA LYS A 107 -31.00 -6.16 10.33
C LYS A 107 -32.01 -7.31 10.24
N GLY A 108 -31.51 -8.55 10.17
CA GLY A 108 -32.32 -9.76 10.22
C GLY A 108 -33.11 -9.86 11.52
N ALA A 109 -32.44 -9.70 12.66
CA ALA A 109 -33.08 -9.68 13.97
C ALA A 109 -34.18 -8.62 14.10
N ALA A 110 -33.90 -7.37 13.71
CA ALA A 110 -34.88 -6.29 13.77
C ALA A 110 -36.11 -6.58 12.90
N LYS A 111 -35.89 -7.11 11.69
CA LYS A 111 -36.98 -7.52 10.79
C LYS A 111 -37.77 -8.70 11.36
N GLY A 112 -37.10 -9.67 11.99
CA GLY A 112 -37.74 -10.84 12.60
C GLY A 112 -38.72 -10.47 13.71
N VAL A 113 -38.34 -9.54 14.59
CA VAL A 113 -39.23 -9.01 15.64
C VAL A 113 -40.45 -8.32 15.01
N ALA A 114 -40.23 -7.42 14.04
CA ALA A 114 -41.32 -6.71 13.38
C ALA A 114 -42.29 -7.65 12.63
N GLU A 115 -41.74 -8.66 11.96
CA GLU A 115 -42.51 -9.65 11.20
C GLU A 115 -43.34 -10.55 12.13
N LEU A 116 -42.76 -11.02 13.25
CA LEU A 116 -43.49 -11.78 14.26
C LEU A 116 -44.66 -10.97 14.82
N ILE A 117 -44.41 -9.73 15.25
CA ILE A 117 -45.44 -8.86 15.83
C ILE A 117 -46.54 -8.59 14.79
N GLY A 118 -46.17 -8.32 13.53
CA GLY A 118 -47.12 -8.13 12.44
C GLY A 118 -48.01 -9.36 12.22
N ARG A 119 -47.42 -10.56 12.22
CA ARG A 119 -48.14 -11.83 12.04
C ARG A 119 -49.03 -12.18 13.22
N LEU A 120 -48.60 -11.93 14.44
CA LEU A 120 -49.46 -12.12 15.61
C LEU A 120 -50.66 -11.19 15.59
N LYS A 121 -50.47 -9.92 15.18
CA LYS A 121 -51.55 -8.96 14.98
C LYS A 121 -52.53 -9.38 13.90
N THR A 122 -52.06 -9.90 12.76
CA THR A 122 -52.96 -10.27 11.65
C THR A 122 -53.61 -11.64 11.83
N THR A 123 -52.86 -12.64 12.29
CA THR A 123 -53.34 -14.02 12.41
C THR A 123 -54.23 -14.23 13.63
N PHE A 124 -53.91 -13.61 14.77
CA PHE A 124 -54.69 -13.77 16.01
C PHE A 124 -55.51 -12.54 16.38
N SER A 125 -55.42 -11.43 15.62
CA SER A 125 -56.06 -10.14 15.93
C SER A 125 -55.71 -9.58 17.31
N ILE A 126 -54.54 -9.97 17.85
CA ILE A 126 -54.05 -9.47 19.13
C ILE A 126 -53.48 -8.07 18.93
N LYS A 127 -54.19 -7.06 19.42
CA LYS A 127 -53.69 -5.67 19.43
C LYS A 127 -52.68 -5.44 20.54
N GLU A 128 -52.94 -6.00 21.72
CA GLU A 128 -52.14 -5.86 22.93
C GLU A 128 -52.16 -7.16 23.75
N LEU A 129 -51.09 -7.43 24.49
CA LEU A 129 -50.95 -8.56 25.41
C LEU A 129 -51.16 -8.02 26.83
N SER A 130 -52.43 -7.78 27.20
CA SER A 130 -52.80 -6.96 28.35
C SER A 130 -52.04 -7.33 29.63
N PRO A 131 -51.37 -6.38 30.33
CA PRO A 131 -51.36 -4.92 30.13
C PRO A 131 -50.20 -4.39 29.24
N LYS A 132 -49.48 -5.26 28.53
CA LYS A 132 -48.24 -4.96 27.80
C LYS A 132 -48.46 -4.88 26.28
N THR A 133 -47.64 -4.08 25.61
CA THR A 133 -47.59 -4.08 24.13
C THR A 133 -46.78 -5.27 23.64
N LEU A 134 -47.09 -5.80 22.45
CA LEU A 134 -46.31 -6.88 21.83
C LEU A 134 -44.82 -6.53 21.69
N GLU A 135 -44.51 -5.25 21.48
CA GLU A 135 -43.13 -4.74 21.36
C GLU A 135 -42.35 -4.80 22.68
N SER A 136 -43.04 -4.76 23.82
CA SER A 136 -42.41 -4.92 25.14
C SER A 136 -42.20 -6.39 25.52
N VAL A 137 -42.94 -7.30 24.88
CA VAL A 137 -42.88 -8.74 25.15
C VAL A 137 -41.88 -9.43 24.22
N PHE A 138 -41.90 -9.09 22.92
CA PHE A 138 -41.02 -9.70 21.92
C PHE A 138 -39.87 -8.78 21.54
N ASN A 139 -38.66 -9.30 21.63
CA ASN A 139 -37.42 -8.64 21.33
C ASN A 139 -36.49 -9.56 20.52
N VAL A 140 -35.29 -9.07 20.22
CA VAL A 140 -34.28 -9.76 19.40
C VAL A 140 -33.85 -11.13 19.98
N THR A 141 -34.04 -11.37 21.28
CA THR A 141 -33.62 -12.62 21.93
C THR A 141 -34.69 -13.70 21.96
N ASN A 142 -35.97 -13.34 21.93
CA ASN A 142 -37.06 -14.28 22.18
C ASN A 142 -38.05 -14.42 21.01
N TYR A 143 -37.93 -13.64 19.94
CA TYR A 143 -38.84 -13.71 18.78
C TYR A 143 -38.78 -15.04 17.99
N THR A 144 -37.78 -15.89 18.27
CA THR A 144 -37.67 -17.25 17.71
C THR A 144 -37.99 -18.35 18.71
N ASN A 145 -38.22 -17.99 19.98
CA ASN A 145 -38.53 -18.94 21.04
C ASN A 145 -40.01 -19.35 20.92
N GLU A 146 -40.22 -20.42 20.17
CA GLU A 146 -41.55 -20.96 19.86
C GLU A 146 -42.35 -21.27 21.12
N SER A 147 -41.74 -21.89 22.14
CA SER A 147 -42.41 -22.17 23.42
C SER A 147 -42.88 -20.89 24.12
N HIS A 148 -42.04 -19.85 24.16
CA HIS A 148 -42.40 -18.58 24.76
C HIS A 148 -43.54 -17.87 24.01
N ILE A 149 -43.52 -17.93 22.68
CA ILE A 149 -44.58 -17.34 21.84
C ILE A 149 -45.89 -18.11 22.04
N ILE A 150 -45.85 -19.45 22.02
CA ILE A 150 -47.02 -20.31 22.26
C ILE A 150 -47.64 -20.00 23.62
N GLU A 151 -46.84 -19.99 24.68
CA GLU A 151 -47.31 -19.73 26.04
C GLU A 151 -47.93 -18.33 26.17
N THR A 152 -47.29 -17.32 25.58
CA THR A 152 -47.80 -15.94 25.58
C THR A 152 -49.15 -15.82 24.88
N VAL A 153 -49.29 -16.42 23.69
CA VAL A 153 -50.55 -16.40 22.92
C VAL A 153 -51.64 -17.20 23.63
N TYR A 154 -51.27 -18.34 24.23
CA TYR A 154 -52.19 -19.19 24.97
C TYR A 154 -52.72 -18.52 26.24
N MET A 155 -51.85 -17.85 27.01
CA MET A 155 -52.24 -17.08 28.20
C MET A 155 -53.16 -15.90 27.84
N GLN A 156 -52.91 -15.23 26.72
CA GLN A 156 -53.81 -14.17 26.22
C GLN A 156 -55.18 -14.74 25.85
N TYR A 157 -55.20 -15.91 25.20
CA TYR A 157 -56.43 -16.61 24.86
C TYR A 157 -57.22 -17.03 26.11
N GLU A 158 -56.58 -17.67 27.10
CA GLU A 158 -57.27 -18.07 28.34
C GLU A 158 -57.83 -16.88 29.11
N SER A 159 -57.03 -15.82 29.27
CA SER A 159 -57.44 -14.62 30.02
C SER A 159 -58.57 -13.84 29.34
N SER A 160 -58.62 -13.82 28.00
CA SER A 160 -59.64 -13.06 27.26
C SER A 160 -60.91 -13.87 26.97
N CYS A 161 -60.83 -15.21 26.94
CA CYS A 161 -61.92 -16.06 26.46
C CYS A 161 -62.60 -16.91 27.53
N VAL A 162 -62.02 -17.05 28.72
CA VAL A 162 -62.59 -17.85 29.82
C VAL A 162 -63.41 -16.96 30.78
N PRO A 163 -64.67 -17.33 31.11
CA PRO A 163 -65.66 -16.44 31.72
C PRO A 163 -65.41 -16.01 33.17
N GLN A 164 -64.35 -16.48 33.85
CA GLN A 164 -64.08 -16.10 35.25
C GLN A 164 -63.33 -14.76 35.40
N TYR A 165 -62.68 -14.26 34.34
CA TYR A 165 -61.78 -13.09 34.41
C TYR A 165 -61.99 -12.12 33.24
N VAL A 166 -63.24 -11.90 32.80
CA VAL A 166 -63.52 -10.90 31.74
C VAL A 166 -63.26 -9.50 32.30
N VAL A 167 -62.07 -8.97 32.01
CA VAL A 167 -61.71 -7.59 32.33
C VAL A 167 -62.41 -6.68 31.31
N ALA A 168 -63.25 -5.76 31.78
CA ALA A 168 -63.92 -4.80 30.89
C ALA A 168 -62.87 -3.97 30.12
N GLY A 169 -62.86 -4.08 28.78
CA GLY A 169 -61.94 -3.36 27.90
C GLY A 169 -60.93 -4.21 27.12
N THR A 170 -60.92 -5.54 27.27
CA THR A 170 -60.02 -6.43 26.49
C THR A 170 -60.56 -6.76 25.11
N ASP A 171 -59.68 -6.83 24.11
CA ASP A 171 -60.00 -7.23 22.75
C ASP A 171 -60.24 -8.76 22.69
N ASN A 172 -61.51 -9.17 22.65
CA ASN A 172 -61.92 -10.57 22.63
C ASN A 172 -61.90 -11.18 21.21
N SER A 173 -61.31 -10.50 20.21
CA SER A 173 -61.24 -11.00 18.83
C SER A 173 -60.58 -12.37 18.72
N ILE A 174 -59.55 -12.63 19.52
CA ILE A 174 -58.84 -13.93 19.58
C ILE A 174 -59.79 -15.11 19.89
N CYS A 175 -60.83 -14.88 20.70
CA CYS A 175 -61.81 -15.89 21.09
C CYS A 175 -62.64 -16.41 19.91
N THR A 176 -62.79 -15.60 18.87
CA THR A 176 -63.54 -15.96 17.66
C THR A 176 -62.66 -16.58 16.58
N ILE A 177 -61.35 -16.35 16.64
CA ILE A 177 -60.38 -16.76 15.62
C ILE A 177 -59.77 -18.11 15.94
N VAL A 178 -59.28 -18.32 17.17
CA VAL A 178 -58.61 -19.57 17.57
C VAL A 178 -59.42 -20.84 17.28
N PRO A 179 -60.75 -20.88 17.51
CA PRO A 179 -61.56 -22.05 17.15
C PRO A 179 -61.60 -22.33 15.65
N LYS A 180 -61.41 -21.30 14.81
CA LYS A 180 -61.48 -21.39 13.34
C LYS A 180 -60.14 -21.77 12.71
N LEU A 181 -59.02 -21.63 13.41
CA LEU A 181 -57.68 -21.93 12.90
C LEU A 181 -57.44 -23.43 12.66
N GLY A 182 -58.17 -24.31 13.36
CA GLY A 182 -58.06 -25.77 13.24
C GLY A 182 -59.04 -26.43 12.25
N LEU A 183 -59.88 -25.65 11.57
CA LEU A 183 -60.86 -26.19 10.63
C LEU A 183 -60.24 -26.29 9.23
N ASP A 184 -59.54 -27.40 8.98
CA ASP A 184 -59.22 -27.80 7.61
C ASP A 184 -60.53 -28.26 6.92
N PRO A 185 -60.85 -27.82 5.69
CA PRO A 185 -62.13 -28.13 5.01
C PRO A 185 -62.40 -29.63 4.73
N GLY A 186 -61.51 -30.55 5.13
CA GLY A 186 -61.56 -31.97 4.78
C GLY A 186 -61.46 -32.98 5.92
N ASN A 187 -61.24 -32.58 7.19
CA ASN A 187 -61.01 -33.54 8.27
C ASN A 187 -61.87 -33.27 9.51
N ILE A 188 -63.08 -33.84 9.51
CA ILE A 188 -64.16 -33.59 10.49
C ILE A 188 -63.91 -34.31 11.85
N ARG A 189 -62.80 -35.03 12.03
CA ARG A 189 -62.63 -35.98 13.16
C ARG A 189 -61.52 -35.71 14.16
N ALA A 190 -60.77 -34.61 14.05
CA ALA A 190 -59.79 -34.29 15.08
C ALA A 190 -60.43 -33.36 16.13
N THR A 191 -60.77 -33.90 17.30
CA THR A 191 -61.07 -33.11 18.50
C THR A 191 -59.77 -32.44 18.97
N ILE A 192 -59.28 -31.48 18.20
CA ILE A 192 -58.02 -30.78 18.48
C ILE A 192 -58.29 -29.77 19.60
N SER A 193 -57.46 -29.77 20.65
CA SER A 193 -57.61 -28.79 21.71
C SER A 193 -57.30 -27.38 21.17
N MET A 194 -57.90 -26.33 21.73
CA MET A 194 -57.61 -24.95 21.31
C MET A 194 -56.10 -24.63 21.40
N ARG A 195 -55.42 -25.26 22.37
CA ARG A 195 -53.97 -25.18 22.53
C ARG A 195 -53.23 -25.73 21.31
N ASP A 196 -53.62 -26.89 20.79
CA ASP A 196 -52.96 -27.51 19.65
C ASP A 196 -53.12 -26.69 18.36
N ASN A 197 -54.25 -26.02 18.17
CA ASN A 197 -54.45 -25.07 17.07
C ASN A 197 -53.49 -23.87 17.16
N ILE A 198 -53.30 -23.34 18.38
CA ILE A 198 -52.34 -22.26 18.64
C ILE A 198 -50.93 -22.75 18.37
N VAL A 199 -50.56 -23.94 18.86
CA VAL A 199 -49.24 -24.56 18.62
C VAL A 199 -48.95 -24.68 17.13
N ALA A 200 -49.86 -25.28 16.36
CA ALA A 200 -49.67 -25.47 14.92
C ALA A 200 -49.53 -24.13 14.16
N THR A 201 -50.36 -23.15 14.51
CA THR A 201 -50.35 -21.83 13.85
C THR A 201 -49.10 -21.03 14.21
N VAL A 202 -48.70 -21.02 15.49
CA VAL A 202 -47.48 -20.35 15.94
C VAL A 202 -46.25 -21.00 15.32
N SER A 203 -46.21 -22.33 15.24
CA SER A 203 -45.11 -23.05 14.58
C SER A 203 -44.95 -22.59 13.13
N LYS A 204 -46.06 -22.52 12.38
CA LYS A 204 -46.08 -22.00 11.01
C LYS A 204 -45.59 -20.54 10.95
N ILE A 205 -46.08 -19.66 11.81
CA ILE A 205 -45.61 -18.26 11.88
C ILE A 205 -44.10 -18.20 12.13
N VAL A 206 -43.59 -18.98 13.09
CA VAL A 206 -42.16 -18.99 13.43
C VAL A 206 -41.33 -19.48 12.26
N THR A 207 -41.79 -20.48 11.50
CA THR A 207 -41.09 -20.92 10.27
C THR A 207 -41.04 -19.83 9.21
N GLU A 208 -42.16 -19.18 8.91
CA GLU A 208 -42.19 -18.09 7.92
C GLU A 208 -41.37 -16.86 8.35
N VAL A 209 -41.33 -16.57 9.65
CA VAL A 209 -40.46 -15.53 10.23
C VAL A 209 -38.99 -15.91 10.08
N LYS A 210 -38.62 -17.17 10.38
CA LYS A 210 -37.25 -17.66 10.20
C LYS A 210 -36.79 -17.54 8.74
N ASP A 211 -37.66 -17.86 7.79
CA ASP A 211 -37.36 -17.74 6.35
C ASP A 211 -37.17 -16.27 5.93
N ALA A 212 -38.06 -15.38 6.38
CA ALA A 212 -37.95 -13.95 6.12
C ALA A 212 -36.65 -13.35 6.71
N VAL A 213 -36.28 -13.78 7.92
CA VAL A 213 -35.03 -13.38 8.58
C VAL A 213 -33.83 -13.91 7.82
N ALA A 214 -33.83 -15.17 7.40
CA ALA A 214 -32.74 -15.77 6.64
C ALA A 214 -32.51 -15.00 5.33
N ASN A 215 -33.59 -14.66 4.61
CA ASN A 215 -33.51 -13.89 3.38
C ASN A 215 -32.90 -12.49 3.63
N VAL A 216 -33.44 -11.72 4.57
CA VAL A 216 -32.94 -10.36 4.86
C VAL A 216 -31.52 -10.36 5.40
N THR A 217 -31.18 -11.33 6.25
CA THR A 217 -29.81 -11.51 6.78
C THR A 217 -28.86 -11.75 5.63
N LYS A 218 -29.19 -12.66 4.71
CA LYS A 218 -28.38 -12.98 3.54
C LYS A 218 -28.24 -11.77 2.61
N THR A 219 -29.33 -11.17 2.16
CA THR A 219 -29.29 -10.01 1.25
C THR A 219 -28.50 -8.84 1.83
N THR A 220 -28.67 -8.58 3.14
CA THR A 220 -27.94 -7.49 3.81
C THR A 220 -26.47 -7.84 3.96
N THR A 221 -26.14 -9.08 4.34
CA THR A 221 -24.75 -9.55 4.45
C THR A 221 -24.06 -9.41 3.10
N ASP A 222 -24.68 -9.90 2.02
CA ASP A 222 -24.11 -9.87 0.67
C ASP A 222 -23.91 -8.43 0.20
N SER A 223 -24.91 -7.56 0.38
CA SER A 223 -24.85 -6.16 -0.02
C SER A 223 -23.78 -5.38 0.75
N VAL A 224 -23.75 -5.49 2.09
CA VAL A 224 -22.79 -4.76 2.93
C VAL A 224 -21.37 -5.30 2.75
N THR A 225 -21.22 -6.62 2.62
CA THR A 225 -19.91 -7.23 2.32
C THR A 225 -19.39 -6.75 0.97
N ALA A 226 -20.23 -6.68 -0.05
CA ALA A 226 -19.83 -6.20 -1.38
C ALA A 226 -19.36 -4.74 -1.34
N THR A 227 -20.11 -3.85 -0.66
CA THR A 227 -19.74 -2.43 -0.56
C THR A 227 -18.45 -2.25 0.24
N LEU A 228 -18.33 -2.90 1.40
CA LEU A 228 -17.14 -2.79 2.24
C LEU A 228 -15.93 -3.44 1.58
N ARG A 229 -16.11 -4.52 0.84
CA ARG A 229 -15.02 -5.15 0.09
C ARG A 229 -14.42 -4.15 -0.89
N ILE A 230 -15.25 -3.50 -1.71
CA ILE A 230 -14.80 -2.49 -2.68
C ILE A 230 -14.06 -1.35 -1.97
N GLU A 231 -14.64 -0.81 -0.89
CA GLU A 231 -14.05 0.29 -0.13
C GLU A 231 -12.68 -0.09 0.46
N LYS A 232 -12.61 -1.19 1.20
CA LYS A 232 -11.39 -1.61 1.91
C LYS A 232 -10.29 -2.05 0.93
N THR A 233 -10.63 -2.75 -0.16
CA THR A 233 -9.62 -3.08 -1.19
C THR A 233 -9.16 -1.85 -1.95
N GLY A 234 -10.05 -0.89 -2.22
CA GLY A 234 -9.71 0.38 -2.84
C GLY A 234 -8.71 1.19 -2.03
N VAL A 235 -8.85 1.21 -0.69
CA VAL A 235 -7.87 1.86 0.20
C VAL A 235 -6.49 1.17 0.13
N VAL A 236 -6.45 -0.17 0.09
CA VAL A 236 -5.20 -0.91 -0.07
C VAL A 236 -4.53 -0.61 -1.40
N ASP A 237 -5.30 -0.62 -2.50
CA ASP A 237 -4.80 -0.32 -3.84
C ASP A 237 -4.27 1.11 -3.96
N ALA A 238 -4.99 2.10 -3.41
CA ALA A 238 -4.56 3.49 -3.40
C ALA A 238 -3.25 3.68 -2.62
N THR A 239 -3.14 3.05 -1.45
CA THR A 239 -1.93 3.11 -0.61
C THR A 239 -0.74 2.47 -1.33
N TYR A 240 -0.94 1.33 -1.97
CA TYR A 240 0.10 0.65 -2.73
C TYR A 240 0.53 1.45 -3.96
N ALA A 241 -0.41 2.07 -4.69
CA ALA A 241 -0.10 2.93 -5.84
C ALA A 241 0.79 4.12 -5.43
N SER A 242 0.47 4.78 -4.31
CA SER A 242 1.29 5.87 -3.78
C SER A 242 2.72 5.41 -3.43
N SER A 243 2.85 4.21 -2.87
CA SER A 243 4.14 3.61 -2.51
C SER A 243 4.96 3.25 -3.76
N GLN A 244 4.33 2.71 -4.81
CA GLN A 244 5.00 2.45 -6.08
C GLN A 244 5.52 3.73 -6.74
N ILE A 245 4.72 4.80 -6.75
CA ILE A 245 5.15 6.09 -7.30
C ILE A 245 6.40 6.61 -6.58
N ALA A 246 6.44 6.51 -5.24
CA ALA A 246 7.62 6.89 -4.46
C ALA A 246 8.86 6.05 -4.81
N ILE A 247 8.70 4.72 -4.98
CA ILE A 247 9.79 3.84 -5.40
C ILE A 247 10.29 4.21 -6.80
N ILE A 248 9.39 4.43 -7.77
CA ILE A 248 9.75 4.82 -9.14
C ILE A 248 10.49 6.16 -9.13
N ALA A 249 10.00 7.15 -8.38
CA ALA A 249 10.65 8.45 -8.26
C ALA A 249 12.09 8.33 -7.70
N SER A 250 12.29 7.49 -6.69
CA SER A 250 13.63 7.19 -6.15
C SER A 250 14.55 6.55 -7.20
N VAL A 251 14.05 5.60 -7.99
CA VAL A 251 14.84 4.93 -9.05
C VAL A 251 15.21 5.93 -10.15
N VAL A 252 14.27 6.77 -10.58
CA VAL A 252 14.52 7.81 -11.58
C VAL A 252 15.56 8.82 -11.08
N ALA A 253 15.48 9.24 -9.81
CA ALA A 253 16.48 10.13 -9.21
C ALA A 253 17.89 9.52 -9.24
N ILE A 254 18.03 8.23 -8.89
CA ILE A 254 19.31 7.53 -8.96
C ILE A 254 19.84 7.47 -10.40
N LEU A 255 18.98 7.17 -11.38
CA LEU A 255 19.37 7.13 -12.79
C LEU A 255 19.86 8.48 -13.30
N ILE A 256 19.22 9.59 -12.91
CA ILE A 256 19.66 10.96 -13.26
C ILE A 256 21.05 11.25 -12.69
N ILE A 257 21.30 10.92 -11.42
CA ILE A 257 22.61 11.12 -10.78
C ILE A 257 23.70 10.34 -11.54
N VAL A 258 23.44 9.08 -11.87
CA VAL A 258 24.37 8.24 -12.64
C VAL A 258 24.63 8.84 -14.03
N LEU A 259 23.59 9.30 -14.73
CA LEU A 259 23.71 9.96 -16.04
C LEU A 259 24.60 11.21 -15.97
N VAL A 260 24.39 12.07 -14.97
CA VAL A 260 25.21 13.27 -14.75
C VAL A 260 26.68 12.90 -14.49
N MET A 261 26.93 11.88 -13.65
CA MET A 261 28.30 11.40 -13.41
C MET A 261 28.97 10.90 -14.69
N VAL A 262 28.24 10.17 -15.55
CA VAL A 262 28.74 9.69 -16.84
C VAL A 262 29.05 10.84 -17.79
N ILE A 263 28.17 11.85 -17.89
CA ILE A 263 28.40 13.03 -18.74
C ILE A 263 29.66 13.79 -18.27
N ILE A 264 29.78 14.08 -16.97
CA ILE A 264 30.96 14.73 -16.39
C ILE A 264 32.22 13.91 -16.68
N TYR A 265 32.16 12.59 -16.48
CA TYR A 265 33.26 11.67 -16.78
C TYR A 265 33.68 11.75 -18.26
N LEU A 266 32.74 11.71 -19.20
CA LEU A 266 33.01 11.80 -20.63
C LEU A 266 33.65 13.15 -21.01
N ILE A 267 33.17 14.27 -20.44
CA ILE A 267 33.77 15.59 -20.65
C ILE A 267 35.22 15.63 -20.14
N LEU A 268 35.47 15.14 -18.93
CA LEU A 268 36.82 15.09 -18.35
C LEU A 268 37.75 14.19 -19.17
N ARG A 269 37.26 13.03 -19.61
CA ARG A 269 38.01 12.11 -20.47
C ARG A 269 38.35 12.73 -21.81
N TYR A 270 37.39 13.42 -22.43
CA TYR A 270 37.60 14.14 -23.69
C TYR A 270 38.65 15.25 -23.53
N ARG A 271 38.55 16.08 -22.49
CA ARG A 271 39.54 17.14 -22.19
C ARG A 271 40.95 16.58 -21.98
N ARG A 272 41.08 15.46 -21.25
CA ARG A 272 42.38 14.78 -21.04
C ARG A 272 42.97 14.30 -22.36
N LYS A 273 42.19 13.61 -23.20
CA LYS A 273 42.66 13.11 -24.49
C LYS A 273 43.14 14.26 -25.40
N LYS A 274 42.41 15.38 -25.43
CA LYS A 274 42.81 16.58 -26.18
C LYS A 274 44.13 17.19 -25.65
N LYS A 275 44.32 17.29 -24.32
CA LYS A 275 45.57 17.76 -23.70
C LYS A 275 46.76 16.87 -24.11
N MET A 276 46.57 15.55 -24.07
CA MET A 276 47.62 14.59 -24.46
C MET A 276 48.00 14.67 -25.94
N ASN A 277 47.01 14.77 -26.84
CA ASN A 277 47.26 14.91 -28.27
C ASN A 277 48.05 16.18 -28.60
N LYS A 278 47.70 17.32 -27.96
CA LYS A 278 48.46 18.56 -28.11
C LYS A 278 49.89 18.40 -27.63
N LYS A 279 50.12 17.81 -26.46
CA LYS A 279 51.47 17.56 -25.93
C LYS A 279 52.31 16.76 -26.92
N ALA A 280 51.77 15.66 -27.46
CA ALA A 280 52.48 14.81 -28.42
C ALA A 280 52.88 15.55 -29.71
N GLN A 281 52.06 16.49 -30.18
CA GLN A 281 52.41 17.35 -31.32
C GLN A 281 53.59 18.28 -31.00
N TYR A 282 53.59 18.93 -29.83
CA TYR A 282 54.70 19.79 -29.41
C TYR A 282 56.01 19.00 -29.19
N THR A 283 55.94 17.77 -28.67
CA THR A 283 57.15 16.94 -28.48
C THR A 283 57.78 16.56 -29.81
N LYS A 284 56.97 16.32 -30.85
CA LYS A 284 57.49 16.04 -32.21
C LYS A 284 58.20 17.25 -32.81
N LEU A 285 57.66 18.46 -32.62
CA LEU A 285 58.25 19.69 -33.13
C LEU A 285 59.56 20.07 -32.44
N LEU A 286 59.72 19.74 -31.15
CA LEU A 286 60.93 20.02 -30.36
C LEU A 286 62.09 19.05 -30.64
N ASN A 287 61.80 17.88 -31.20
CA ASN A 287 62.80 16.86 -31.52
C ASN A 287 63.26 16.89 -32.99
N GLN A 288 62.74 17.83 -33.79
CA GLN A 288 63.29 18.22 -35.10
C GLN A 288 64.33 19.32 -34.90
#